data_AF-A0A5C6NPW0-F1
#
_entry.id   AF-A0A5C6NPW0-F1
#
_cell.length_a   1.000
_cell.length_b   1.000
_cell.length_c   1.000
_cell.angle_alpha   90.00
_cell.angle_beta   90.00
_cell.angle_gamma   90.00
#
_symmetry.space_group_name_H-M   'P 1'
#
loop_
_entity.id
_entity.type
_entity.pdbx_description
1 polymer ?
#
loop_
_entity_poly.entity_id
_entity_poly.type
_entity_poly.pdbx_seq_one_letter_code
_entity_poly.pdbx_strand_id
1 'polypeptide(L)'
;MVVCTTEKIKEVADIEKTYQWLEKAGLKDSTEALLMAAQEQALNTRAIEARVYHSRQDHRCRLCGDAPETVQHITAGCKMLAGKAYMERHNQVAGIVYRNICTEYGLEVPGTRWETPPKVVENKQAKILWDLQIQTVKMLMANQPDIVVVDKHQKTVVVIDVAILSDSNIRKKEHEKLEKYQGLKE
;
A
#
# COMPACT_ATOMS: atom_id res chain seq x y z
N MET A 1 -14.42 -23.96 -3.69
CA MET A 1 -14.82 -22.85 -4.56
C MET A 1 -15.27 -21.70 -3.66
N VAL A 2 -14.35 -20.81 -3.26
CA VAL A 2 -14.66 -19.69 -2.37
C VAL A 2 -15.18 -18.53 -3.24
N VAL A 3 -16.49 -18.52 -3.49
CA VAL A 3 -17.19 -17.45 -4.22
C VAL A 3 -17.63 -16.32 -3.27
N CYS A 4 -16.93 -16.12 -2.15
CA CYS A 4 -17.41 -15.26 -1.05
C CYS A 4 -16.72 -13.88 -0.94
N THR A 5 -15.84 -13.49 -1.89
CA THR A 5 -15.09 -12.22 -1.82
C THR A 5 -15.34 -11.25 -2.97
N THR A 6 -15.92 -11.70 -4.09
CA THR A 6 -16.00 -10.88 -5.32
C THR A 6 -17.05 -9.77 -5.29
N GLU A 7 -18.09 -9.86 -4.46
CA GLU A 7 -19.12 -8.80 -4.41
C GLU A 7 -18.66 -7.56 -3.65
N LYS A 8 -17.95 -7.72 -2.52
CA LYS A 8 -17.51 -6.58 -1.68
C LYS A 8 -16.31 -5.82 -2.23
N ILE A 9 -15.47 -6.48 -3.03
CA ILE A 9 -14.25 -5.88 -3.58
C ILE A 9 -14.56 -4.89 -4.72
N LYS A 10 -15.65 -5.11 -5.48
CA LYS A 10 -16.10 -4.20 -6.55
C LYS A 10 -16.47 -2.80 -6.04
N GLU A 11 -16.87 -2.68 -4.78
CA GLU A 11 -17.17 -1.38 -4.15
C GLU A 11 -15.91 -0.58 -3.80
N VAL A 12 -14.73 -1.21 -3.74
CA VAL A 12 -13.49 -0.60 -3.25
C VAL A 12 -12.31 -0.73 -4.23
N ALA A 13 -12.48 -1.46 -5.34
CA ALA A 13 -11.44 -1.70 -6.32
C ALA A 13 -11.99 -1.75 -7.74
N ASP A 14 -11.21 -1.19 -8.67
CA ASP A 14 -11.39 -1.35 -10.10
C ASP A 14 -10.83 -2.71 -10.53
N ILE A 15 -11.72 -3.68 -10.76
CA ILE A 15 -11.37 -5.07 -11.05
C ILE A 15 -10.49 -5.19 -12.30
N GLU A 16 -10.79 -4.39 -13.34
CA GLU A 16 -10.01 -4.43 -14.57
C GLU A 16 -8.58 -3.98 -14.29
N LYS A 17 -8.41 -2.87 -13.56
CA LYS A 17 -7.08 -2.38 -13.17
C LYS A 17 -6.36 -3.30 -12.20
N THR A 18 -7.07 -3.97 -11.28
CA THR A 18 -6.47 -4.89 -10.31
C THR A 18 -5.67 -6.02 -10.96
N TYR A 19 -6.11 -6.52 -12.12
CA TYR A 19 -5.45 -7.64 -12.80
C TYR A 19 -4.54 -7.23 -13.96
N GLN A 20 -4.38 -5.93 -14.25
CA GLN A 20 -3.53 -5.45 -15.36
C GLN A 20 -2.07 -5.90 -15.27
N TRP A 21 -1.58 -6.24 -14.07
CA TRP A 21 -0.22 -6.73 -13.91
C TRP A 21 -0.01 -8.10 -14.59
N LEU A 22 -1.05 -8.92 -14.76
CA LEU A 22 -0.98 -10.19 -15.51
C LEU A 22 -0.67 -9.98 -16.99
N GLU A 23 -1.10 -8.85 -17.56
CA GLU A 23 -0.89 -8.57 -18.99
C GLU A 23 0.33 -7.70 -19.25
N LYS A 24 0.58 -6.73 -18.35
CA LYS A 24 1.54 -5.64 -18.60
C LYS A 24 2.87 -5.79 -17.88
N ALA A 25 2.98 -6.64 -16.86
CA ALA A 25 4.21 -6.75 -16.08
C ALA A 25 5.30 -7.59 -16.76
N GLY A 26 4.96 -8.37 -17.80
CA GLY A 26 5.92 -9.21 -18.52
C GLY A 26 6.55 -10.27 -17.61
N LEU A 27 5.76 -10.83 -16.68
CA LEU A 27 6.22 -11.84 -15.76
C LEU A 27 6.27 -13.22 -16.44
N LYS A 28 7.05 -14.14 -15.85
CA LYS A 28 7.01 -15.54 -16.26
C LYS A 28 5.76 -16.19 -15.68
N ASP A 29 5.17 -17.14 -16.39
CA ASP A 29 3.98 -17.91 -15.96
C ASP A 29 4.12 -18.47 -14.54
N SER A 30 5.31 -18.97 -14.17
CA SER A 30 5.57 -19.49 -12.82
C SER A 30 5.53 -18.42 -11.73
N THR A 31 5.92 -17.19 -12.06
CA THR A 31 5.86 -16.04 -11.13
C THR A 31 4.43 -15.56 -10.98
N GLU A 32 3.67 -15.49 -12.07
CA GLU A 32 2.25 -15.14 -12.04
C GLU A 32 1.45 -16.15 -11.22
N ALA A 33 1.66 -17.45 -11.47
CA ALA A 33 1.02 -18.51 -10.71
C ALA A 33 1.32 -18.41 -9.20
N LEU A 34 2.56 -18.09 -8.83
CA LEU A 34 2.95 -17.90 -7.43
C LEU A 34 2.24 -16.69 -6.80
N LEU A 35 2.20 -15.56 -7.50
CA LEU A 35 1.55 -14.33 -7.02
C LEU A 35 0.04 -14.52 -6.89
N MET A 36 -0.60 -15.19 -7.86
CA MET A 36 -2.01 -15.55 -7.79
C MET A 36 -2.30 -16.47 -6.60
N ALA A 37 -1.49 -17.51 -6.39
CA ALA A 37 -1.63 -18.39 -5.24
C ALA A 37 -1.42 -17.65 -3.90
N ALA A 38 -0.53 -16.66 -3.86
CA ALA A 38 -0.36 -15.79 -2.69
C ALA A 38 -1.60 -14.93 -2.42
N GLN A 39 -2.14 -14.30 -3.47
CA GLN A 39 -3.34 -13.46 -3.39
C GLN A 39 -4.56 -14.27 -2.91
N GLU A 40 -4.71 -15.50 -3.40
CA GLU A 40 -5.79 -16.41 -3.05
C GLU A 40 -5.61 -17.13 -1.70
N GLN A 41 -4.53 -16.84 -0.94
CA GLN A 41 -4.14 -17.57 0.28
C GLN A 41 -3.96 -19.08 0.06
N ALA A 42 -3.63 -19.51 -1.15
CA ALA A 42 -3.50 -20.91 -1.56
C ALA A 42 -2.07 -21.47 -1.42
N LEU A 43 -1.10 -20.64 -1.01
CA LEU A 43 0.25 -21.12 -0.72
C LEU A 43 0.24 -22.15 0.41
N ASN A 44 1.15 -23.12 0.34
CA ASN A 44 1.28 -24.14 1.37
C ASN A 44 1.91 -23.57 2.65
N THR A 45 1.08 -22.93 3.47
CA THR A 45 1.44 -22.42 4.79
C THR A 45 1.02 -23.40 5.88
N ARG A 46 1.60 -23.29 7.07
CA ARG A 46 1.20 -24.15 8.21
C ARG A 46 -0.28 -23.95 8.60
N ALA A 47 -0.86 -22.79 8.34
CA ALA A 47 -2.29 -22.60 8.55
C ALA A 47 -3.14 -23.45 7.57
N ILE A 48 -2.72 -23.58 6.31
CA ILE A 48 -3.39 -24.45 5.33
C ILE A 48 -3.18 -25.93 5.69
N GLU A 49 -1.96 -26.33 6.02
CA GLU A 49 -1.66 -27.70 6.48
C GLU A 49 -2.54 -28.12 7.65
N ALA A 50 -2.77 -27.21 8.60
CA ALA A 50 -3.56 -27.50 9.78
C ALA A 50 -5.08 -27.44 9.57
N ARG A 51 -5.57 -26.43 8.83
CA ARG A 51 -7.01 -26.16 8.71
C ARG A 51 -7.67 -26.87 7.53
N VAL A 52 -6.91 -27.13 6.47
CA VAL A 52 -7.45 -27.69 5.21
C VAL A 52 -7.01 -29.14 5.03
N TYR A 53 -5.70 -29.39 5.07
CA TYR A 53 -5.17 -30.75 4.86
C TYR A 53 -5.25 -31.63 6.09
N HIS A 54 -5.42 -31.03 7.27
CA HIS A 54 -5.38 -31.72 8.57
C HIS A 54 -4.12 -32.58 8.75
N SER A 55 -3.02 -32.21 8.08
CA SER A 55 -1.75 -32.94 8.10
C SER A 55 -0.80 -32.45 9.19
N ARG A 56 -1.13 -31.34 9.85
CA ARG A 56 -0.35 -30.72 10.94
C ARG A 56 -1.30 -30.17 12.00
N GLN A 57 -0.92 -30.25 13.28
CA GLN A 57 -1.68 -29.59 14.36
C GLN A 57 -1.19 -28.15 14.62
N ASP A 58 0.13 -27.94 14.65
CA ASP A 58 0.71 -26.62 14.90
C ASP A 58 0.65 -25.71 13.66
N HIS A 59 -0.24 -24.73 13.71
CA HIS A 59 -0.47 -23.77 12.63
C HIS A 59 0.39 -22.50 12.76
N ARG A 60 1.25 -22.40 13.77
CA ARG A 60 2.00 -21.17 14.07
C ARG A 60 3.12 -20.91 13.07
N CYS A 61 3.37 -19.63 12.81
CA CYS A 61 4.39 -19.11 11.92
C CYS A 61 5.77 -19.70 12.22
N ARG A 62 6.44 -20.20 11.17
CA ARG A 62 7.81 -20.72 11.22
C ARG A 62 8.84 -19.69 11.71
N LEU A 63 8.57 -18.41 11.50
CA LEU A 63 9.51 -17.33 11.79
C LEU A 63 9.30 -16.72 13.18
N CYS A 64 8.06 -16.33 13.51
CA CYS A 64 7.78 -15.62 14.76
C CYS A 64 7.22 -16.50 15.88
N GLY A 65 6.56 -17.62 15.55
CA GLY A 65 5.89 -18.48 16.52
C GLY A 65 4.63 -17.91 17.19
N ASP A 66 4.25 -16.65 16.95
CA ASP A 66 3.20 -15.98 17.73
C ASP A 66 1.78 -16.12 17.17
N ALA A 67 1.66 -16.28 15.85
CA ALA A 67 0.38 -16.25 15.14
C ALA A 67 0.28 -17.36 14.09
N PRO A 68 -0.94 -17.69 13.62
CA PRO A 68 -1.12 -18.60 12.49
C PRO A 68 -0.32 -18.16 11.27
N GLU A 69 0.36 -19.11 10.63
CA GLU A 69 1.09 -18.86 9.40
C GLU A 69 0.14 -18.73 8.21
N THR A 70 -0.38 -17.54 7.96
CA THR A 70 -1.13 -17.21 6.74
C THR A 70 -0.26 -16.37 5.81
N VAL A 71 -0.63 -16.27 4.53
CA VAL A 71 0.08 -15.38 3.62
C VAL A 71 -0.06 -13.93 4.10
N GLN A 72 -1.24 -13.52 4.57
CA GLN A 72 -1.44 -12.20 5.21
C GLN A 72 -0.50 -11.97 6.40
N HIS A 73 -0.31 -12.98 7.26
CA HIS A 73 0.62 -12.87 8.37
C HIS A 73 2.06 -12.73 7.86
N ILE A 74 2.49 -13.57 6.91
CA ILE A 74 3.86 -13.50 6.35
C ILE A 74 4.12 -12.15 5.71
N THR A 75 3.18 -11.63 4.92
CA THR A 75 3.39 -10.38 4.18
C THR A 75 3.31 -9.17 5.10
N ALA A 76 2.33 -9.07 6.00
CA ALA A 76 2.06 -7.84 6.74
C ALA A 76 2.05 -7.96 8.27
N GLY A 77 1.94 -9.16 8.83
CA GLY A 77 1.75 -9.36 10.28
C GLY A 77 2.95 -9.93 11.05
N CYS A 78 3.90 -10.58 10.38
CA CYS A 78 4.99 -11.29 11.02
C CYS A 78 6.03 -10.29 11.53
N LYS A 79 6.22 -10.18 12.84
CA LYS A 79 7.19 -9.25 13.46
C LYS A 79 8.62 -9.38 12.89
N MET A 80 8.98 -10.56 12.42
CA MET A 80 10.30 -10.84 11.82
C MET A 80 10.46 -10.25 10.41
N LEU A 81 9.36 -10.01 9.69
CA LEU A 81 9.36 -9.55 8.30
C LEU A 81 8.77 -8.15 8.14
N ALA A 82 7.65 -7.90 8.82
CA ALA A 82 6.81 -6.73 8.62
C ALA A 82 7.58 -5.43 8.85
N GLY A 83 8.39 -5.32 9.92
CA GLY A 83 9.04 -4.05 10.28
C GLY A 83 9.72 -3.31 9.11
N LYS A 84 10.65 -3.99 8.41
CA LYS A 84 11.35 -3.39 7.25
C LYS A 84 10.60 -3.58 5.93
N ALA A 85 10.13 -4.79 5.65
CA ALA A 85 9.54 -5.10 4.34
C ALA A 85 8.20 -4.39 4.10
N TYR A 86 7.44 -4.10 5.15
CA TYR A 86 6.23 -3.30 5.03
C TYR A 86 6.56 -1.86 4.61
N MET A 87 7.49 -1.22 5.33
CA MET A 87 7.86 0.17 5.07
C MET A 87 8.48 0.33 3.68
N GLU A 88 9.27 -0.64 3.24
CA GLU A 88 9.86 -0.64 1.91
C GLU A 88 8.79 -0.69 0.80
N ARG A 89 7.82 -1.61 0.90
CA ARG A 89 6.70 -1.68 -0.07
C ARG A 89 5.85 -0.41 -0.07
N HIS A 90 5.59 0.12 1.13
CA HIS A 90 4.85 1.37 1.30
C HIS A 90 5.53 2.52 0.55
N ASN A 91 6.83 2.70 0.78
CA ASN A 91 7.61 3.77 0.17
C ASN A 91 7.77 3.57 -1.35
N GLN A 92 7.85 2.33 -1.83
CA GLN A 92 7.86 2.04 -3.27
C GLN A 92 6.56 2.47 -3.95
N VAL A 93 5.41 2.14 -3.37
CA VAL A 93 4.10 2.53 -3.93
C VAL A 93 3.93 4.06 -3.90
N ALA A 94 4.22 4.69 -2.76
CA ALA A 94 4.20 6.15 -2.67
C ALA A 94 5.18 6.79 -3.67
N GLY A 95 6.37 6.20 -3.87
CA GLY A 95 7.36 6.70 -4.83
C GLY A 95 6.89 6.63 -6.28
N ILE A 96 6.10 5.62 -6.66
CA ILE A 96 5.48 5.55 -7.99
C ILE A 96 4.47 6.70 -8.16
N VAL A 97 3.61 6.92 -7.16
CA VAL A 97 2.65 8.03 -7.17
C VAL A 97 3.37 9.37 -7.28
N TYR A 98 4.42 9.58 -6.50
CA TYR A 98 5.24 10.79 -6.53
C TYR A 98 5.82 11.07 -7.93
N ARG A 99 6.43 10.06 -8.58
CA ARG A 99 7.00 10.23 -9.93
C ARG A 99 5.96 10.61 -10.97
N ASN A 100 4.78 10.01 -10.90
CA ASN A 100 3.68 10.33 -11.81
C ASN A 100 3.23 11.78 -11.63
N ILE A 101 3.12 12.25 -10.38
CA ILE A 101 2.80 13.65 -10.06
C ILE A 101 3.90 14.58 -10.58
N CYS A 102 5.18 14.27 -10.35
CA CYS A 102 6.28 15.10 -10.87
C CYS A 102 6.21 15.22 -12.40
N THR A 103 5.91 14.12 -13.09
CA THR A 103 5.79 14.11 -14.56
C THR A 103 4.64 14.99 -15.03
N GLU A 104 3.48 14.88 -14.39
CA GLU A 104 2.29 15.69 -14.71
C GLU A 104 2.53 17.19 -14.57
N TYR A 105 3.26 17.60 -13.51
CA TYR A 105 3.57 19.01 -13.24
C TYR A 105 4.87 19.51 -13.89
N GLY A 106 5.55 18.70 -14.70
CA GLY A 106 6.81 19.06 -15.35
C GLY A 106 7.94 19.36 -14.36
N LEU A 107 8.00 18.62 -13.25
CA LEU A 107 9.05 18.68 -12.23
C LEU A 107 10.12 17.62 -12.51
N GLU A 108 11.31 17.80 -11.92
CA GLU A 108 12.37 16.80 -12.00
C GLU A 108 11.92 15.48 -11.36
N VAL A 109 12.06 14.39 -12.11
CA VAL A 109 11.65 13.05 -11.69
C VAL A 109 12.89 12.28 -11.25
N PRO A 110 12.91 11.67 -10.04
CA PRO A 110 13.99 10.79 -9.62
C PRO A 110 14.25 9.69 -10.65
N GLY A 111 15.52 9.52 -11.04
CA GLY A 111 15.90 8.75 -12.22
C GLY A 111 15.66 7.24 -12.08
N THR A 112 15.97 6.67 -10.92
CA THR A 112 15.75 5.23 -10.68
C THR A 112 14.55 4.98 -9.79
N ARG A 113 13.93 3.79 -9.92
CA ARG A 113 12.73 3.40 -9.14
C ARG A 113 12.97 3.31 -7.63
N TRP A 114 14.23 3.13 -7.24
CA TRP A 114 14.68 2.87 -5.88
C TRP A 114 15.22 4.11 -5.17
N GLU A 115 15.40 5.21 -5.89
CA GLU A 115 15.79 6.49 -5.30
C GLU A 115 14.70 7.04 -4.38
N THR A 116 15.13 7.48 -3.21
CA THR A 116 14.29 8.23 -2.28
C THR A 116 13.90 9.56 -2.90
N PRO A 117 12.61 9.90 -2.99
CA PRO A 117 12.16 11.20 -3.47
C PRO A 117 12.75 12.35 -2.65
N PRO A 118 13.07 13.51 -3.28
CA PRO A 118 13.45 14.69 -2.52
C PRO A 118 12.27 15.15 -1.66
N LYS A 119 12.58 15.57 -0.42
CA LYS A 119 11.57 16.01 0.58
C LYS A 119 10.68 17.14 0.05
N VAL A 120 11.23 18.03 -0.79
CA VAL A 120 10.52 19.13 -1.42
C VAL A 120 11.00 19.30 -2.85
N VAL A 121 10.06 19.42 -3.79
CA VAL A 121 10.33 19.84 -5.17
C VAL A 121 9.30 20.90 -5.56
N GLU A 122 9.71 21.91 -6.31
CA GLU A 122 8.88 23.08 -6.58
C GLU A 122 9.22 23.74 -7.92
N ASN A 123 8.20 24.16 -8.65
CA ASN A 123 8.31 25.02 -9.82
C ASN A 123 7.28 26.16 -9.74
N LYS A 124 7.04 26.87 -10.84
CA LYS A 124 6.07 27.98 -10.88
C LYS A 124 4.61 27.51 -10.69
N GLN A 125 4.29 26.28 -11.10
CA GLN A 125 2.94 25.72 -11.10
C GLN A 125 2.63 24.95 -9.82
N ALA A 126 3.58 24.17 -9.29
CA ALA A 126 3.31 23.28 -8.16
C ALA A 126 4.47 23.16 -7.19
N LYS A 127 4.15 22.75 -5.95
CA LYS A 127 5.08 22.33 -4.91
C LYS A 127 4.65 20.98 -4.37
N ILE A 128 5.56 20.00 -4.36
CA ILE A 128 5.31 18.66 -3.84
C ILE A 128 6.17 18.46 -2.59
N LEU A 129 5.56 17.99 -1.51
CA LEU A 129 6.20 17.61 -0.27
C LEU A 129 6.13 16.09 -0.12
N TRP A 130 7.25 15.46 0.22
CA TRP A 130 7.34 14.03 0.51
C TRP A 130 7.66 13.81 1.97
N ASP A 131 6.79 13.08 2.68
CA ASP A 131 6.98 12.67 4.08
C ASP A 131 7.44 13.85 4.96
N LEU A 132 6.77 14.99 4.80
CA LEU A 132 7.13 16.24 5.47
C LEU A 132 5.98 16.67 6.38
N GLN A 133 6.35 17.05 7.60
CA GLN A 133 5.40 17.60 8.55
C GLN A 133 4.91 18.97 8.05
N ILE A 134 3.59 19.12 7.91
CA ILE A 134 2.94 20.38 7.56
C ILE A 134 2.59 21.15 8.82
N GLN A 135 2.92 22.45 8.82
CA GLN A 135 2.51 23.35 9.88
C GLN A 135 1.06 23.74 9.68
N THR A 136 0.27 23.59 10.74
CA THR A 136 -1.15 23.95 10.77
C THR A 136 -1.38 24.91 11.93
N VAL A 137 -2.33 25.84 11.74
CA VAL A 137 -2.66 26.86 12.76
C VAL A 137 -3.21 26.21 14.03
N LYS A 138 -3.97 25.11 13.88
CA LYS A 138 -4.40 24.24 14.97
C LYS A 138 -3.35 23.14 15.17
N MET A 139 -3.03 22.79 16.41
CA MET A 139 -2.20 21.61 16.68
C MET A 139 -2.96 20.34 16.25
N LEU A 140 -2.54 19.73 15.15
CA LEU A 140 -3.04 18.43 14.71
C LEU A 140 -2.09 17.33 15.16
N MET A 141 -2.64 16.25 15.73
CA MET A 141 -1.87 15.05 16.05
C MET A 141 -1.34 14.33 14.80
N ALA A 142 -2.01 14.53 13.66
CA ALA A 142 -1.64 13.99 12.37
C ALA A 142 -1.38 15.11 11.37
N ASN A 143 -0.11 15.37 11.10
CA ASN A 143 0.33 16.46 10.24
C ASN A 143 1.53 16.07 9.37
N GLN A 144 1.77 14.77 9.14
CA GLN A 144 2.83 14.30 8.24
C GLN A 144 2.22 13.26 7.28
N PRO A 145 1.57 13.71 6.19
CA PRO A 145 1.13 12.83 5.12
C PRO A 145 2.31 12.33 4.29
N ASP A 146 2.09 11.24 3.54
CA ASP A 146 3.13 10.68 2.66
C ASP A 146 3.49 11.64 1.52
N ILE A 147 2.48 12.25 0.89
CA ILE A 147 2.67 13.22 -0.19
C ILE A 147 1.67 14.37 -0.03
N VAL A 148 2.15 15.59 -0.22
CA VAL A 148 1.30 16.79 -0.34
C VAL A 148 1.61 17.48 -1.64
N VAL A 149 0.58 17.76 -2.43
CA VAL A 149 0.67 18.51 -3.70
C VAL A 149 -0.02 19.85 -3.52
N VAL A 150 0.72 20.93 -3.73
CA VAL A 150 0.18 22.30 -3.74
C VAL A 150 0.18 22.76 -5.19
N ASP A 151 -0.99 22.90 -5.80
CA ASP A 151 -1.16 23.54 -7.10
C ASP A 151 -1.34 25.05 -6.88
N LYS A 152 -0.35 25.83 -7.32
CA LYS A 152 -0.29 27.28 -7.12
C LYS A 152 -1.25 28.04 -8.05
N HIS A 153 -1.58 27.47 -9.19
CA HIS A 153 -2.49 28.09 -10.16
C HIS A 153 -3.95 27.88 -9.74
N GLN A 154 -4.30 26.64 -9.41
CA GLN A 154 -5.65 26.29 -8.95
C GLN A 154 -5.89 26.66 -7.49
N LYS A 155 -4.81 26.97 -6.73
CA LYS A 155 -4.85 27.25 -5.29
C LYS A 155 -5.45 26.09 -4.49
N THR A 156 -5.11 24.87 -4.89
CA THR A 156 -5.58 23.64 -4.25
C THR A 156 -4.42 22.92 -3.57
N VAL A 157 -4.75 22.21 -2.50
CA VAL A 157 -3.83 21.31 -1.80
C VAL A 157 -4.43 19.92 -1.80
N VAL A 158 -3.68 18.94 -2.29
CA VAL A 158 -4.05 17.52 -2.28
C VAL A 158 -3.15 16.80 -1.30
N VAL A 159 -3.76 16.10 -0.35
CA VAL A 159 -3.07 15.25 0.63
C VAL A 159 -3.26 13.80 0.22
N ILE A 160 -2.16 13.06 0.11
CA ILE A 160 -2.15 11.65 -0.31
C ILE A 160 -1.44 10.84 0.77
N ASP A 161 -2.10 9.77 1.22
CA ASP A 161 -1.59 8.89 2.27
C ASP A 161 -1.82 7.42 1.86
N VAL A 162 -0.75 6.69 1.62
CA VAL A 162 -0.70 5.35 1.01
C VAL A 162 -0.87 4.27 2.08
N ALA A 163 -1.65 3.22 1.79
CA ALA A 163 -1.82 2.09 2.72
C ALA A 163 -1.51 0.79 1.98
N ILE A 164 -0.71 -0.08 2.61
CA ILE A 164 -0.49 -1.45 2.15
C ILE A 164 -1.25 -2.38 3.09
N LEU A 165 -2.30 -3.05 2.61
CA LEU A 165 -3.19 -3.80 3.49
C LEU A 165 -3.79 -5.00 2.78
N SER A 166 -4.38 -5.90 3.58
CA SER A 166 -5.24 -6.97 3.10
C SER A 166 -6.60 -6.43 2.72
N ASP A 167 -7.22 -6.98 1.68
CA ASP A 167 -8.54 -6.57 1.14
C ASP A 167 -9.62 -6.44 2.22
N SER A 168 -9.59 -7.35 3.21
CA SER A 168 -10.50 -7.36 4.36
C SER A 168 -10.48 -6.07 5.19
N ASN A 169 -9.40 -5.28 5.11
CA ASN A 169 -9.16 -4.11 5.94
C ASN A 169 -9.29 -2.78 5.18
N ILE A 170 -9.59 -2.79 3.88
CA ILE A 170 -9.61 -1.57 3.03
C ILE A 170 -10.50 -0.49 3.66
N ARG A 171 -11.80 -0.77 3.85
CA ARG A 171 -12.77 0.22 4.35
C ARG A 171 -12.44 0.76 5.74
N LYS A 172 -12.01 -0.14 6.63
CA LYS A 172 -11.63 0.24 8.00
C LYS A 172 -10.45 1.21 7.97
N LYS A 173 -9.42 0.91 7.17
CA LYS A 173 -8.24 1.76 7.07
C LYS A 173 -8.49 3.06 6.32
N GLU A 174 -9.33 3.05 5.30
CA GLU A 174 -9.78 4.25 4.61
C GLU A 174 -10.48 5.20 5.57
N HIS A 175 -11.44 4.69 6.35
CA HIS A 175 -12.16 5.49 7.35
C HIS A 175 -11.20 6.06 8.42
N GLU A 176 -10.33 5.24 9.00
CA GLU A 176 -9.32 5.68 9.98
C GLU A 176 -8.44 6.82 9.42
N LYS A 177 -8.03 6.74 8.14
CA LYS A 177 -7.21 7.78 7.51
C LYS A 177 -7.99 9.05 7.19
N LEU A 178 -9.24 8.93 6.75
CA LEU A 178 -10.11 10.08 6.50
C LEU A 178 -10.37 10.86 7.80
N GLU A 179 -10.64 10.16 8.90
CA GLU A 179 -10.78 10.77 10.23
C GLU A 179 -9.45 11.41 10.69
N LYS A 180 -8.32 10.69 10.54
CA LYS A 180 -6.99 11.16 10.91
C LYS A 180 -6.65 12.52 10.29
N TYR A 181 -7.00 12.73 9.02
CA TYR A 181 -6.67 13.96 8.29
C TYR A 181 -7.85 14.91 8.10
N GLN A 182 -8.99 14.68 8.76
CA GLN A 182 -10.17 15.54 8.64
C GLN A 182 -9.86 17.00 8.99
N GLY A 183 -9.03 17.21 10.01
CA GLY A 183 -8.60 18.54 10.45
C GLY A 183 -7.74 19.32 9.45
N LEU A 184 -7.27 18.70 8.36
CA LEU A 184 -6.55 19.38 7.27
C LEU A 184 -7.48 19.99 6.21
N LYS A 185 -8.78 19.67 6.25
CA LYS A 185 -9.76 20.22 5.32
C LYS A 185 -10.30 21.59 5.74
N GLU A 186 -10.04 21.99 6.99
CA GLU A 186 -10.50 23.25 7.60
C GLU A 186 -9.45 24.36 7.51
#